data_AF-A0A540K645-F1
#
_entry.id   AF-A0A540K645-F1
#
_cell.length_a   1.000
_cell.length_b   1.000
_cell.length_c   1.000
_cell.angle_alpha   90.00
_cell.angle_beta   90.00
_cell.angle_gamma   90.00
#
_symmetry.space_group_name_H-M   'P 1'
#
loop_
_entity.id
_entity.type
_entity.pdbx_description
1 polymer ?
#
loop_
_entity_poly.entity_id
_entity_poly.type
_entity_poly.pdbx_seq_one_letter_code
_entity_poly.pdbx_strand_id
1 'polypeptide(L)'
;MEKISGPKRYLALYFASAIASSAMSYGFSTAPAVGASGAVFGLVGSLAVFVMRHRGLVGRGKEDLQQIAHVIVLNMAIGFFFKGIDNWGHFGGLLGGVATSWLLGPAWKYESPSADGRRIFSDKAPIFYLINTKKKS
;
A
#
# COMPACT_ATOMS: atom_id res chain seq x y z
N MET A 1 0.84 1.54 -9.02
CA MET A 1 0.56 0.31 -8.25
C MET A 1 0.15 -0.86 -9.12
N GLU A 2 -0.84 -0.70 -10.00
CA GLU A 2 -1.25 -1.77 -10.93
C GLU A 2 -0.09 -2.34 -11.78
N LYS A 3 0.71 -1.47 -12.42
CA LYS A 3 1.90 -1.92 -13.18
C LYS A 3 2.96 -2.65 -12.34
N ILE A 4 3.00 -2.39 -11.02
CA ILE A 4 4.02 -2.93 -10.10
C ILE A 4 3.54 -4.25 -9.50
N SER A 5 2.28 -4.32 -9.08
CA SER A 5 1.73 -5.46 -8.33
C SER A 5 0.81 -6.36 -9.17
N GLY A 6 0.46 -5.93 -10.39
CA GLY A 6 -0.57 -6.55 -11.20
C GLY A 6 -2.00 -6.15 -10.78
N PRO A 7 -2.99 -6.38 -11.65
CA PRO A 7 -4.36 -5.90 -11.47
C PRO A 7 -5.07 -6.53 -10.27
N LYS A 8 -4.84 -7.84 -10.01
CA LYS A 8 -5.49 -8.55 -8.90
C LYS A 8 -5.09 -7.99 -7.53
N ARG A 9 -3.79 -7.75 -7.32
CA ARG A 9 -3.28 -7.18 -6.06
C ARG A 9 -3.67 -5.72 -5.92
N TYR A 10 -3.66 -4.96 -7.02
CA TYR A 10 -4.15 -3.59 -7.02
C TYR A 10 -5.60 -3.50 -6.58
N LEU A 11 -6.46 -4.36 -7.12
CA LEU A 11 -7.87 -4.39 -6.77
C LEU A 11 -8.10 -4.77 -5.29
N ALA A 12 -7.37 -5.78 -4.80
CA ALA A 12 -7.41 -6.17 -3.40
C ALA A 12 -6.95 -5.04 -2.47
N LEU A 13 -5.86 -4.36 -2.82
CA LEU A 13 -5.35 -3.19 -2.10
C LEU A 13 -6.39 -2.07 -2.06
N TYR A 14 -7.00 -1.77 -3.20
CA TYR A 14 -7.99 -0.71 -3.32
C TYR A 14 -9.23 -0.99 -2.46
N PHE A 15 -9.82 -2.19 -2.57
CA PHE A 15 -11.00 -2.56 -1.78
C PHE A 15 -10.71 -2.67 -0.29
N ALA A 16 -9.58 -3.27 0.11
CA ALA A 16 -9.21 -3.35 1.52
C ALA A 16 -9.01 -1.95 2.12
N SER A 17 -8.39 -1.03 1.37
CA SER A 17 -8.22 0.36 1.80
C SER A 17 -9.54 1.09 1.89
N ALA A 18 -10.46 0.89 0.92
CA ALA A 18 -11.79 1.48 0.94
C ALA A 18 -12.60 1.00 2.16
N ILE A 19 -12.59 -0.30 2.44
CA ILE A 19 -13.29 -0.88 3.60
C ILE A 19 -12.71 -0.36 4.92
N ALA A 20 -11.38 -0.35 5.05
CA ALA A 20 -10.70 0.18 6.24
C ALA A 20 -10.98 1.67 6.46
N SER A 21 -10.98 2.46 5.39
CA SER A 21 -11.39 3.86 5.40
C SER A 21 -12.82 4.02 5.91
N SER A 22 -13.78 3.30 5.33
CA SER A 22 -15.19 3.40 5.73
C SER A 22 -15.42 2.95 7.17
N ALA A 23 -14.76 1.88 7.62
CA ALA A 23 -14.87 1.38 8.98
C ALA A 23 -14.34 2.38 10.01
N MET A 24 -13.17 3.00 9.75
CA MET A 24 -12.59 3.99 10.65
C MET A 24 -13.38 5.31 10.63
N SER A 25 -13.84 5.73 9.46
CA SER A 25 -14.74 6.87 9.31
C SER A 25 -16.00 6.71 10.16
N TYR A 26 -16.67 5.55 10.03
CA TYR A 26 -17.90 5.27 10.77
C TYR A 26 -17.69 5.25 12.30
N GLY A 27 -16.53 4.78 12.77
CA GLY A 27 -16.24 4.69 14.21
C GLY A 27 -15.84 6.01 14.86
N PHE A 28 -15.25 6.95 14.12
CA PHE A 28 -14.57 8.12 14.69
C PHE A 28 -14.97 9.46 14.07
N SER A 29 -15.76 9.47 13.00
CA SER A 29 -16.15 10.69 12.29
C SER A 29 -17.64 10.95 12.36
N THR A 30 -18.01 12.20 12.62
CA THR A 30 -19.39 12.69 12.48
C THR A 30 -19.68 13.18 11.06
N ALA A 31 -18.65 13.26 10.21
CA ALA A 31 -18.77 13.65 8.81
C ALA A 31 -19.13 12.44 7.93
N PRO A 32 -19.87 12.62 6.83
CA PRO A 32 -20.19 11.53 5.92
C PRO A 32 -18.90 10.88 5.36
N ALA A 33 -18.82 9.55 5.45
CA ALA A 33 -17.76 8.71 4.89
C ALA A 33 -17.80 8.63 3.35
N VAL A 34 -17.92 9.76 2.66
CA VAL A 34 -18.18 9.81 1.21
C VAL A 34 -16.92 10.24 0.49
N GLY A 35 -16.14 9.28 -0.03
CA GLY A 35 -15.00 9.62 -0.88
C GLY A 35 -14.13 8.44 -1.29
N ALA A 36 -13.72 8.44 -2.56
CA ALA A 36 -12.67 7.55 -3.07
C ALA A 36 -11.28 7.89 -2.50
N SER A 37 -11.13 9.04 -1.84
CA SER A 37 -9.87 9.56 -1.32
C SER A 37 -9.24 8.65 -0.26
N GLY A 38 -10.02 8.00 0.60
CA GLY A 38 -9.49 7.03 1.56
C GLY A 38 -8.80 5.83 0.88
N ALA A 39 -9.40 5.29 -0.19
CA ALA A 39 -8.78 4.23 -0.97
C ALA A 39 -7.50 4.69 -1.67
N VAL A 40 -7.46 5.94 -2.16
CA VAL A 40 -6.26 6.56 -2.74
C VAL A 40 -5.16 6.69 -1.70
N PHE A 41 -5.48 7.15 -0.47
CA PHE A 41 -4.53 7.19 0.64
C PHE A 41 -3.94 5.81 0.94
N GLY A 42 -4.75 4.75 0.88
CA GLY A 42 -4.25 3.38 1.00
C GLY A 42 -3.31 2.95 -0.13
N LEU A 43 -3.58 3.35 -1.38
CA LEU A 43 -2.65 3.11 -2.49
C LEU A 43 -1.32 3.86 -2.33
N VAL A 44 -1.37 5.09 -1.81
CA VAL A 44 -0.18 5.89 -1.48
C VAL A 44 0.61 5.24 -0.34
N GLY A 45 -0.07 4.73 0.70
CA GLY A 45 0.55 3.94 1.76
C GLY A 45 1.20 2.65 1.24
N SER A 46 0.54 1.95 0.32
CA SER A 46 1.11 0.80 -0.37
C SER A 46 2.37 1.16 -1.17
N LEU A 47 2.42 2.36 -1.76
CA LEU A 47 3.61 2.87 -2.45
C LEU A 47 4.75 3.12 -1.50
N ALA A 48 4.46 3.68 -0.32
CA ALA A 48 5.47 3.85 0.72
C ALA A 48 6.08 2.50 1.13
N VAL A 49 5.25 1.46 1.33
CA VAL A 49 5.73 0.10 1.65
C VAL A 49 6.60 -0.46 0.53
N PHE A 50 6.18 -0.32 -0.73
CA PHE A 50 6.94 -0.79 -1.87
C PHE A 50 8.32 -0.11 -1.97
N VAL A 51 8.35 1.22 -1.93
CA VAL A 51 9.60 1.98 -2.03
C VAL A 51 10.50 1.67 -0.84
N MET A 52 9.94 1.55 0.37
CA MET A 52 10.69 1.16 1.57
C MET A 52 11.36 -0.22 1.42
N ARG A 53 10.65 -1.22 0.87
CA ARG A 53 11.18 -2.57 0.65
C ARG A 53 12.26 -2.64 -0.41
N HIS A 54 12.16 -1.80 -1.43
CA HIS A 54 13.05 -1.84 -2.59
C HIS A 54 13.97 -0.62 -2.68
N ARG A 55 14.24 0.07 -1.56
CA ARG A 55 15.14 1.25 -1.53
C ARG A 55 16.51 1.00 -2.16
N GLY A 56 17.03 -0.23 -2.10
CA GLY A 56 18.30 -0.59 -2.73
C GLY A 56 18.22 -0.81 -4.25
N LEU A 57 17.02 -0.99 -4.80
CA LEU A 57 16.77 -1.15 -6.24
C LEU A 57 16.23 0.15 -6.88
N VAL A 58 15.54 0.97 -6.08
CA VAL A 58 15.01 2.27 -6.49
C VAL A 58 16.04 3.33 -6.12
N GLY A 59 16.82 3.80 -7.11
CA GLY A 59 17.94 4.72 -6.89
C GLY A 59 17.61 6.05 -6.18
N ARG A 60 16.32 6.42 -6.10
CA ARG A 60 15.80 7.62 -5.40
C ARG A 60 14.78 7.29 -4.29
N GLY A 61 14.92 6.13 -3.65
CA GLY A 61 13.93 5.64 -2.69
C GLY A 61 13.75 6.53 -1.44
N LYS A 62 14.70 7.44 -1.14
CA LYS A 62 14.56 8.41 -0.04
C LYS A 62 13.74 9.63 -0.48
N GLU A 63 14.06 10.22 -1.64
CA GLU A 63 13.30 11.36 -2.18
C GLU A 63 11.85 10.98 -2.47
N ASP A 64 11.62 9.79 -3.04
CA ASP A 64 10.28 9.29 -3.33
C ASP A 64 9.44 9.16 -2.06
N LEU A 65 10.03 8.67 -0.96
CA LEU A 65 9.33 8.56 0.32
C LEU A 65 9.08 9.92 0.97
N GLN A 66 10.00 10.87 0.82
CA GLN A 66 9.77 12.25 1.28
C GLN A 66 8.62 12.88 0.51
N GLN A 67 8.54 12.70 -0.81
CA GLN A 67 7.44 13.20 -1.62
C GLN A 67 6.11 12.56 -1.23
N ILE A 68 6.09 11.23 -1.03
CA ILE A 68 4.91 10.51 -0.56
C ILE A 68 4.46 11.03 0.81
N ALA A 69 5.39 11.18 1.76
CA ALA A 69 5.09 11.72 3.08
C ALA A 69 4.54 13.15 2.98
N HIS A 70 5.12 13.99 2.11
CA HIS A 70 4.67 15.35 1.88
C HIS A 70 3.22 15.40 1.37
N VAL A 71 2.87 14.54 0.40
CA VAL A 71 1.50 14.44 -0.12
C VAL A 71 0.52 14.00 0.98
N ILE A 72 0.88 13.00 1.80
CA ILE A 72 0.04 12.53 2.91
C ILE A 72 -0.19 13.66 3.92
N VAL A 73 0.89 14.31 4.37
CA VAL A 73 0.82 15.38 5.38
C VAL A 73 0.02 16.56 4.87
N LEU A 74 0.26 16.99 3.63
CA LEU A 74 -0.46 18.11 3.02
C LEU A 74 -1.96 17.85 2.93
N ASN A 75 -2.37 16.67 2.44
CA ASN A 75 -3.79 16.33 2.33
C ASN A 75 -4.45 16.21 3.70
N MET A 76 -3.76 15.64 4.71
CA MET A 76 -4.27 15.56 6.08
C MET A 76 -4.39 16.95 6.73
N ALA A 77 -3.42 17.85 6.47
CA ALA A 77 -3.47 19.23 6.94
C ALA A 77 -4.65 19.99 6.32
N ILE A 78 -4.87 19.85 5.01
CA ILE A 78 -6.05 20.41 4.34
C ILE A 78 -7.33 19.87 5.01
N GLY A 79 -7.42 18.55 5.21
CA GLY A 79 -8.57 17.96 5.86
C GLY A 79 -8.81 18.41 7.30
N PHE A 80 -7.75 18.83 8.01
CA PHE A 80 -7.86 19.43 9.34
C PHE A 80 -8.45 20.85 9.32
N PHE A 81 -8.13 21.66 8.31
CA PHE A 81 -8.61 23.05 8.22
C PHE A 81 -10.02 23.17 7.63
N PHE A 82 -10.47 22.22 6.80
CA PHE A 82 -11.80 22.25 6.18
C PHE A 82 -12.79 21.31 6.88
N LYS A 83 -13.75 21.89 7.63
CA LYS A 83 -14.87 21.15 8.23
C LYS A 83 -15.73 20.50 7.14
N GLY A 84 -15.66 19.17 7.03
CA GLY A 84 -16.34 18.38 6.00
C GLY A 84 -15.44 17.31 5.37
N ILE A 85 -14.13 17.38 5.59
CA ILE A 85 -13.19 16.33 5.19
C ILE A 85 -12.99 15.35 6.34
N ASP A 86 -13.16 14.07 6.04
CA ASP A 86 -13.00 13.01 7.02
C ASP A 86 -11.55 12.49 7.08
N ASN A 87 -10.78 13.07 7.99
CA ASN A 87 -9.41 12.64 8.27
C ASN A 87 -9.32 11.22 8.83
N TRP A 88 -10.33 10.75 9.57
CA TRP A 88 -10.33 9.39 10.11
C TRP A 88 -10.46 8.35 9.00
N GLY A 89 -11.28 8.61 7.98
CA GLY A 89 -11.34 7.81 6.77
C GLY A 89 -10.00 7.78 6.02
N HIS A 90 -9.35 8.93 5.83
CA HIS A 90 -8.02 8.98 5.18
C HIS A 90 -6.96 8.20 5.95
N PHE A 91 -6.95 8.33 7.27
CA PHE A 91 -6.03 7.60 8.14
C PHE A 91 -6.31 6.08 8.12
N GLY A 92 -7.59 5.68 8.17
CA GLY A 92 -8.00 4.28 8.06
C GLY A 92 -7.65 3.66 6.72
N GLY A 93 -7.86 4.40 5.63
CA GLY A 93 -7.45 4.01 4.30
C GLY A 93 -5.93 3.82 4.17
N LEU A 94 -5.15 4.77 4.70
CA LEU A 94 -3.69 4.69 4.75
C LEU A 94 -3.20 3.45 5.49
N LEU A 95 -3.71 3.22 6.72
CA LEU A 95 -3.36 2.06 7.53
C LEU A 95 -3.76 0.74 6.86
N GLY A 96 -4.99 0.67 6.32
CA GLY A 96 -5.48 -0.51 5.60
C GLY A 96 -4.62 -0.84 4.38
N GLY A 97 -4.23 0.18 3.61
CA GLY A 97 -3.36 0.03 2.45
C GLY A 97 -1.94 -0.39 2.81
N VAL A 98 -1.35 0.17 3.86
CA VAL A 98 -0.04 -0.23 4.38
C VAL A 98 -0.05 -1.68 4.85
N ALA A 99 -1.03 -2.06 5.67
CA ALA A 99 -1.14 -3.43 6.20
C ALA A 99 -1.36 -4.46 5.07
N THR A 100 -2.26 -4.14 4.13
CA THR A 100 -2.54 -5.03 3.00
C THR A 100 -1.33 -5.14 2.07
N SER A 101 -0.62 -4.04 1.82
CA SER A 101 0.60 -4.04 1.00
C SER A 101 1.75 -4.76 1.70
N TRP A 102 1.83 -4.69 3.03
CA TRP A 102 2.78 -5.48 3.77
C TRP A 102 2.57 -6.97 3.52
N LEU A 103 1.32 -7.44 3.49
CA LEU A 103 1.01 -8.86 3.30
C LEU A 103 1.06 -9.31 1.84
N LEU A 104 0.44 -8.54 0.94
CA LEU A 104 0.22 -8.90 -0.48
C LEU A 104 1.20 -8.25 -1.44
N GLY A 105 1.85 -7.16 -1.02
CA GLY A 105 2.70 -6.35 -1.88
C GLY A 105 3.91 -7.13 -2.37
N PRO A 106 4.36 -6.86 -3.61
CA PRO A 106 5.49 -7.55 -4.19
C PRO A 106 6.74 -7.38 -3.30
N ALA A 107 7.52 -8.43 -3.19
CA ALA A 107 8.79 -8.44 -2.47
C ALA A 107 9.83 -9.11 -3.38
N TRP A 108 10.34 -8.34 -4.34
CA TRP A 108 11.26 -8.84 -5.34
C TRP A 108 12.63 -9.09 -4.72
N LYS A 109 13.10 -10.33 -4.82
CA LYS A 109 14.48 -10.70 -4.54
C LYS A 109 15.18 -11.09 -5.83
N TYR A 110 16.44 -10.68 -5.92
CA TYR A 110 17.35 -11.17 -6.96
C TYR A 110 17.71 -12.62 -6.61
N GLU A 111 17.33 -13.57 -7.47
CA GLU A 111 17.93 -14.90 -7.46
C GLU A 111 19.05 -14.89 -8.52
N SER A 112 20.22 -15.43 -8.13
CA SER A 112 21.46 -15.52 -8.93
C SER A 112 21.19 -15.92 -10.39
N PRO A 113 22.07 -15.54 -11.33
CA PRO A 113 21.89 -15.91 -12.73
C PRO A 113 21.74 -17.43 -12.80
N SER A 114 20.62 -17.88 -13.39
CA SER A 114 20.47 -19.27 -13.80
C SER A 114 21.70 -19.65 -14.64
N ALA A 115 22.03 -20.95 -14.74
CA ALA A 115 23.16 -21.44 -15.54
C ALA A 115 23.19 -20.88 -16.98
N ASP A 116 22.07 -20.34 -17.45
CA ASP A 116 21.81 -19.70 -18.75
C ASP A 116 22.03 -18.16 -18.78
N GLY A 117 22.58 -17.54 -17.72
CA GLY A 117 22.87 -16.09 -17.64
C GLY A 117 21.66 -15.16 -17.47
N ARG A 118 20.43 -15.69 -17.45
CA ARG A 118 19.20 -14.89 -17.26
C ARG A 118 19.04 -14.47 -15.81
N ARG A 119 18.78 -13.17 -15.60
CA ARG A 119 18.43 -12.60 -14.29
C ARG A 119 17.00 -12.97 -13.94
N ILE A 120 16.79 -13.77 -12.90
CA ILE A 120 15.45 -14.18 -12.46
C ILE A 120 15.07 -13.36 -11.23
N PHE A 121 14.00 -12.57 -11.34
CA PHE A 121 13.40 -11.89 -10.19
C PHE A 121 12.32 -12.78 -9.61
N SER A 122 12.50 -13.17 -8.35
CA SER A 122 11.58 -14.04 -7.62
C SER A 122 10.74 -13.17 -6.68
N ASP A 123 9.42 -13.21 -6.84
CA ASP A 123 8.51 -12.51 -5.93
C ASP A 123 8.26 -13.36 -4.69
N LYS A 124 8.79 -12.93 -3.54
CA LYS A 124 8.66 -13.61 -2.24
C LYS A 124 7.66 -12.88 -1.34
N ALA A 125 6.54 -12.41 -1.90
CA ALA A 125 5.49 -11.75 -1.13
C ALA A 125 5.07 -12.61 0.09
N PRO A 126 4.88 -12.02 1.29
CA PRO A 126 4.59 -12.77 2.52
C PRO A 126 3.40 -13.73 2.42
N ILE A 127 2.38 -13.40 1.62
CA ILE A 127 1.23 -14.28 1.38
C ILE A 127 1.62 -15.68 0.87
N PHE A 128 2.71 -15.82 0.11
CA PHE A 128 3.13 -17.13 -0.37
C PHE A 128 3.57 -18.06 0.77
N TYR A 129 4.10 -17.53 1.87
CA TYR A 129 4.41 -18.35 3.04
C TYR A 129 3.14 -18.88 3.71
N LEU A 130 2.05 -18.09 3.74
CA LEU A 130 0.77 -18.50 4.32
C LEU A 130 0.01 -19.51 3.45
N ILE A 131 0.15 -19.43 2.13
CA ILE A 131 -0.50 -20.36 1.21
C ILE A 131 0.29 -21.67 1.12
N ASN A 132 1.63 -21.60 1.09
CA ASN A 132 2.46 -22.77 0.84
C ASN A 132 2.64 -23.66 2.08
N THR A 133 2.34 -23.17 3.28
CA THR A 133 2.24 -24.01 4.50
C THR A 133 1.09 -25.01 4.43
N LYS A 134 0.01 -24.71 3.69
CA LYS A 134 -1.13 -25.63 3.53
C LYS A 134 -0.86 -26.82 2.59
N LYS A 135 0.26 -26.84 1.86
CA LYS A 135 0.64 -27.96 0.99
C LYS A 135 1.51 -29.03 1.67
N LYS A 136 1.79 -28.89 2.97
CA LYS A 136 2.64 -29.82 3.74
C LYS A 136 1.89 -30.62 4.82
N SER A 137 0.56 -30.66 4.79
CA SER A 137 -0.23 -31.54 5.67
C SER A 137 -0.84 -32.70 4.90
#